data_AF-M3ICC9-F1
#
_entry.id   AF-M3ICC9-F1
#
_cell.length_a   1.000
_cell.length_b   1.000
_cell.length_c   1.000
_cell.angle_alpha   90.00
_cell.angle_beta   90.00
_cell.angle_gamma   90.00
#
_symmetry.space_group_name_H-M   'P 1'
#
loop_
_entity.id
_entity.type
_entity.pdbx_description
1 polymer ?
#
loop_
_entity_poly.entity_id
_entity_poly.type
_entity_poly.pdbx_seq_one_letter_code
_entity_poly.pdbx_strand_id
1 'polypeptide(L)'
;MILFFSKVRTFFENPFWILPLFITLYALCSLLIWKKYHWNPSSQINFGKQFAVQNIEETPKGAVIFLGRPGDLGAGYDGQIFYYYSRMLTGFHLNWPKGFEENIRAPRIGYPLLVAAFGWFGAWGTIFGMYFLNLFLILFSWFLVRDLCGVKY
;
A
#
# COMPACT_ATOMS: atom_id res chain seq x y z
N MET A 1 -27.08 5.79 29.17
CA MET A 1 -26.78 5.45 27.75
C MET A 1 -26.11 6.60 27.01
N ILE A 2 -26.71 7.80 26.95
CA ILE A 2 -26.13 9.00 26.27
C ILE A 2 -24.74 9.38 26.80
N LEU A 3 -24.56 9.36 28.13
CA LEU A 3 -23.27 9.67 28.78
C LEU A 3 -22.15 8.69 28.44
N PHE A 4 -22.48 7.42 28.20
CA PHE A 4 -21.50 6.40 27.82
C PHE A 4 -21.00 6.63 26.40
N PHE A 5 -21.92 6.84 25.45
CA PHE A 5 -21.57 7.16 24.06
C PHE A 5 -20.76 8.45 23.94
N SER A 6 -21.08 9.47 24.75
CA SER A 6 -20.29 10.70 24.79
C SER A 6 -18.85 10.44 25.25
N LYS A 7 -18.64 9.67 26.32
CA LYS A 7 -17.28 9.35 26.82
C LYS A 7 -16.47 8.54 25.82
N VAL A 8 -17.10 7.55 25.19
CA VAL A 8 -16.47 6.73 24.14
C VAL A 8 -16.05 7.62 22.96
N ARG A 9 -16.94 8.50 22.49
CA ARG A 9 -16.63 9.46 21.42
C ARG A 9 -15.43 10.33 21.77
N THR A 10 -15.43 10.97 22.95
CA THR A 10 -14.32 11.86 23.36
C THR A 10 -12.99 11.12 23.46
N PHE A 11 -13.00 9.84 23.86
CA PHE A 11 -11.79 9.01 23.86
C PHE A 11 -11.22 8.80 22.45
N PHE A 12 -12.07 8.47 21.47
CA PHE A 12 -11.68 8.30 20.07
C PHE A 12 -11.33 9.61 19.35
N GLU A 13 -11.79 10.76 19.86
CA GLU A 13 -11.43 12.08 19.34
C GLU A 13 -10.06 12.57 19.82
N ASN A 14 -9.50 11.99 20.89
CA ASN A 14 -8.22 12.43 21.46
C ASN A 14 -7.03 11.86 20.66
N PRO A 15 -6.22 12.70 19.99
CA PRO A 15 -5.07 12.27 19.19
C PRO A 15 -4.06 11.41 19.96
N PHE A 16 -3.84 11.72 21.24
CA PHE A 16 -2.87 11.01 22.09
C PHE A 16 -3.27 9.56 22.34
N TRP A 17 -4.56 9.21 22.19
CA TRP A 17 -5.04 7.84 22.33
C TRP A 17 -5.30 7.18 20.97
N ILE A 18 -5.98 7.88 20.06
CA ILE A 18 -6.39 7.27 18.79
C ILE A 18 -5.23 7.04 17.83
N LEU A 19 -4.21 7.93 17.80
CA LEU A 19 -3.07 7.77 16.89
C LEU A 19 -2.19 6.57 17.28
N PRO A 20 -1.76 6.40 18.56
CA PRO A 20 -1.02 5.20 18.96
C PRO A 20 -1.83 3.92 18.77
N LEU A 21 -3.14 3.94 19.08
CA LEU A 21 -4.02 2.80 18.85
C LEU A 21 -4.07 2.43 17.36
N PHE A 22 -4.28 3.43 16.49
CA PHE A 22 -4.31 3.23 15.04
C PHE A 22 -2.99 2.65 14.51
N ILE A 23 -1.84 3.23 14.90
CA ILE A 23 -0.52 2.74 14.48
C ILE A 23 -0.30 1.31 14.96
N THR A 24 -0.67 1.01 16.21
CA THR A 24 -0.53 -0.34 16.79
C THR A 24 -1.38 -1.34 16.03
N LEU A 25 -2.65 -1.02 15.74
CA LEU A 25 -3.53 -1.89 14.99
C LEU A 25 -3.06 -2.06 13.54
N TYR A 26 -2.62 -1.00 12.88
CA TYR A 26 -2.06 -1.04 11.53
C TYR A 26 -0.85 -1.98 11.45
N ALA A 27 0.09 -1.81 12.38
CA ALA A 27 1.28 -2.64 12.48
C ALA A 27 0.92 -4.09 12.79
N LEU A 28 0.03 -4.33 13.77
CA LEU A 28 -0.39 -5.68 14.15
C LEU A 28 -1.06 -6.41 12.98
N CYS A 29 -2.00 -5.76 12.28
CA CYS A 29 -2.65 -6.33 11.10
C CYS A 29 -1.63 -6.71 10.02
N SER A 30 -0.68 -5.80 9.72
CA SER A 30 0.37 -6.05 8.73
C SER A 30 1.27 -7.21 9.16
N LEU A 31 1.74 -7.23 10.40
CA LEU A 31 2.58 -8.30 10.96
C LEU A 31 1.88 -9.66 10.97
N LEU A 32 0.58 -9.71 11.27
CA LEU A 32 -0.19 -10.95 11.22
C LEU A 32 -0.30 -11.49 9.79
N ILE A 33 -0.48 -10.61 8.80
CA ILE A 33 -0.47 -11.00 7.39
C ILE A 33 0.93 -11.46 6.99
N TRP A 34 1.99 -10.73 7.35
CA TRP A 34 3.37 -11.15 7.04
C TRP A 34 3.66 -12.51 7.64
N LYS A 35 3.29 -12.75 8.91
CA LYS A 35 3.46 -14.02 9.60
C LYS A 35 2.79 -15.18 8.86
N LYS A 36 1.56 -14.99 8.33
CA LYS A 36 0.87 -15.98 7.51
C LYS A 36 1.68 -16.39 6.27
N TYR A 37 2.50 -15.49 5.75
CA TYR A 37 3.36 -15.70 4.59
C TYR A 37 4.85 -15.68 4.95
N HIS A 38 5.23 -16.30 6.07
CA HIS A 38 6.63 -16.47 6.50
C HIS A 38 7.41 -15.16 6.69
N TRP A 39 6.77 -14.17 7.33
CA TRP A 39 7.32 -12.83 7.59
C TRP A 39 7.66 -12.03 6.33
N ASN A 40 6.97 -12.30 5.22
CA ASN A 40 7.24 -11.64 3.94
C ASN A 40 6.35 -10.41 3.73
N PRO A 41 6.92 -9.19 3.64
CA PRO A 41 6.14 -7.97 3.49
C PRO A 41 5.55 -7.80 2.09
N SER A 42 5.99 -8.56 1.08
CA SER A 42 5.34 -8.52 -0.23
C SER A 42 3.93 -9.12 -0.23
N SER A 43 3.54 -9.80 0.85
CA SER A 43 2.25 -10.50 0.99
C SER A 43 1.03 -9.58 0.88
N GLN A 44 1.16 -8.28 1.14
CA GLN A 44 0.04 -7.33 0.98
C GLN A 44 0.09 -6.58 -0.37
N ILE A 45 1.09 -6.81 -1.20
CA ILE A 45 1.15 -6.29 -2.58
C ILE A 45 0.36 -7.19 -3.54
N ASN A 46 0.28 -8.49 -3.24
CA ASN A 46 -0.41 -9.53 -4.01
C ASN A 46 0.08 -9.65 -5.47
N PHE A 47 1.34 -10.07 -5.65
CA PHE A 47 1.89 -10.31 -6.99
C PHE A 47 1.22 -11.52 -7.66
N GLY A 48 0.54 -11.29 -8.78
CA GLY A 48 0.02 -12.37 -9.62
C GLY A 48 1.14 -13.11 -10.36
N LYS A 49 1.07 -14.44 -10.42
CA LYS A 49 2.12 -15.29 -11.02
C LYS A 49 2.53 -14.84 -12.41
N GLN A 50 1.56 -14.55 -13.27
CA GLN A 50 1.85 -14.20 -14.66
C GLN A 50 2.57 -12.86 -14.78
N PHE A 51 2.13 -11.85 -14.03
CA PHE A 51 2.80 -10.54 -13.95
C PHE A 51 4.21 -10.66 -13.37
N ALA A 52 4.38 -11.47 -12.32
CA ALA A 52 5.68 -11.69 -11.68
C ALA A 52 6.68 -12.38 -12.61
N VAL A 53 6.24 -13.39 -13.37
CA VAL A 53 7.09 -14.08 -14.35
C VAL A 53 7.48 -13.16 -15.51
N GLN A 54 6.55 -12.31 -15.97
CA GLN A 54 6.82 -11.37 -17.05
C GLN A 54 7.72 -10.20 -16.62
N ASN A 55 7.72 -9.84 -15.34
CA ASN A 55 8.49 -8.73 -14.76
C ASN A 55 9.49 -9.23 -13.70
N ILE A 56 10.22 -10.31 -14.00
CA ILE A 56 11.08 -10.99 -13.02
C ILE A 56 12.20 -10.11 -12.47
N GLU A 57 12.72 -9.19 -13.29
CA GLU A 57 13.80 -8.27 -12.90
C GLU A 57 13.34 -7.24 -11.86
N GLU A 58 12.08 -6.81 -11.97
CA GLU A 58 11.48 -5.84 -11.04
C GLU A 58 10.80 -6.50 -9.84
N THR A 59 10.48 -7.79 -9.93
CA THR A 59 9.81 -8.50 -8.84
C THR A 59 10.81 -8.79 -7.70
N PRO A 60 10.50 -8.47 -6.44
CA PRO A 60 11.40 -8.77 -5.32
C PRO A 60 11.71 -10.27 -5.24
N LYS A 61 12.99 -10.61 -5.08
CA LYS A 61 13.40 -12.02 -4.90
C LYS A 61 12.73 -12.60 -3.66
N GLY A 62 12.09 -13.76 -3.82
CA GLY A 62 11.35 -14.42 -2.74
C GLY A 62 10.00 -13.78 -2.43
N ALA A 63 9.48 -12.87 -3.26
CA ALA A 63 8.14 -12.33 -3.09
C ALA A 63 7.07 -13.44 -3.04
N VAL A 64 6.04 -13.24 -2.22
CA VAL A 64 4.83 -14.04 -2.21
C VAL A 64 4.10 -13.89 -3.56
N ILE A 65 3.99 -15.00 -4.28
CA ILE A 65 3.33 -15.08 -5.58
C ILE A 65 1.98 -15.77 -5.46
N PHE A 66 0.95 -15.15 -6.00
CA PHE A 66 -0.42 -15.65 -6.04
C PHE A 66 -0.72 -16.28 -7.40
N LEU A 67 -1.21 -17.52 -7.40
CA LEU A 67 -1.45 -18.28 -8.63
C LEU A 67 -2.63 -17.76 -9.47
N GLY A 68 -3.58 -17.03 -8.86
CA GLY A 68 -4.83 -16.64 -9.51
C GLY A 68 -5.78 -17.83 -9.71
N ARG A 69 -7.00 -17.56 -10.21
CA ARG A 69 -7.91 -18.61 -10.69
C ARG A 69 -7.61 -18.89 -12.17
N PRO A 70 -7.84 -20.11 -12.69
CA PRO A 70 -7.76 -20.36 -14.13
C PRO A 70 -8.61 -19.35 -14.92
N GLY A 71 -8.01 -18.63 -15.87
CA GLY A 71 -8.68 -17.57 -16.65
C GLY A 71 -8.60 -16.16 -16.05
N ASP A 72 -8.19 -16.02 -14.79
CA ASP A 72 -7.83 -14.74 -14.17
C ASP A 72 -6.30 -14.71 -14.09
N LEU A 73 -5.64 -13.79 -14.80
CA LEU A 73 -4.17 -13.67 -14.88
C LEU A 73 -3.52 -13.31 -13.51
N GLY A 74 -4.28 -13.40 -12.42
CA GLY A 74 -4.02 -12.70 -11.16
C GLY A 74 -4.27 -11.19 -11.32
N ALA A 75 -5.10 -10.79 -12.29
CA ALA A 75 -5.27 -9.42 -12.77
C ALA A 75 -6.29 -8.63 -11.94
N GLY A 76 -6.25 -8.74 -10.62
CA GLY A 76 -7.27 -8.15 -9.74
C GLY A 76 -6.80 -7.09 -8.76
N TYR A 77 -5.49 -6.87 -8.59
CA TYR A 77 -5.00 -6.15 -7.40
C TYR A 77 -4.24 -4.87 -7.72
N ASP A 78 -4.71 -3.75 -7.15
CA ASP A 78 -4.10 -2.42 -7.29
C ASP A 78 -2.67 -2.36 -6.74
N GLY A 79 -2.35 -3.17 -5.73
CA GLY A 79 -1.02 -3.22 -5.10
C GLY A 79 0.11 -3.51 -6.09
N GLN A 80 0.04 -4.61 -6.85
CA GLN A 80 1.07 -4.96 -7.84
C GLN A 80 1.17 -3.93 -8.98
N ILE A 81 0.05 -3.32 -9.40
CA ILE A 81 0.06 -2.29 -10.44
C ILE A 81 0.87 -1.10 -9.93
N PHE A 82 0.52 -0.60 -8.75
CA PHE A 82 1.21 0.54 -8.16
C PHE A 82 2.69 0.25 -7.92
N TYR A 83 3.01 -0.98 -7.51
CA TYR A 83 4.38 -1.44 -7.40
C TYR A 83 5.13 -1.33 -8.73
N TYR A 84 4.71 -2.05 -9.78
CA TYR A 84 5.47 -2.10 -11.03
C TYR A 84 5.55 -0.74 -11.73
N TYR A 85 4.53 0.09 -11.61
CA TYR A 85 4.59 1.46 -12.14
C TYR A 85 5.54 2.35 -11.38
N SER A 86 5.57 2.27 -10.05
CA SER A 86 6.55 3.04 -9.26
C SER A 86 7.99 2.64 -9.62
N ARG A 87 8.23 1.35 -9.90
CA ARG A 87 9.51 0.84 -10.41
C ARG A 87 9.86 1.41 -11.78
N MET A 88 8.89 1.45 -12.69
CA MET A 88 9.04 2.08 -14.00
C MET A 88 9.49 3.55 -13.89
N LEU A 89 8.80 4.31 -13.05
CA LEU A 89 9.14 5.71 -12.80
C LEU A 89 10.52 5.88 -12.15
N THR A 90 10.88 4.99 -11.21
CA THR A 90 12.19 4.99 -10.56
C THR A 90 13.33 4.78 -11.55
N GLY A 91 13.16 3.83 -12.47
CA GLY A 91 14.15 3.47 -13.47
C GLY A 91 14.24 4.46 -14.64
N PHE A 92 13.46 5.54 -14.61
CA PHE A 92 13.34 6.54 -15.68
C PHE A 92 13.10 5.92 -17.06
N HIS A 93 12.43 4.77 -17.12
CA HIS A 93 12.04 4.13 -18.38
C HIS A 93 10.55 4.35 -18.64
N LEU A 94 10.20 4.55 -19.89
CA LEU A 94 8.79 4.76 -20.30
C LEU A 94 8.13 3.48 -20.83
N ASN A 95 8.86 2.38 -20.84
CA ASN A 95 8.31 1.07 -21.19
C ASN A 95 7.38 0.61 -20.08
N TRP A 96 6.14 0.31 -20.47
CA TRP A 96 5.14 -0.21 -19.55
C TRP A 96 5.54 -1.57 -18.96
N PRO A 97 5.19 -1.85 -17.70
CA PRO A 97 5.41 -3.17 -17.13
C PRO A 97 4.62 -4.21 -17.92
N LYS A 98 5.25 -5.34 -18.22
CA LYS A 98 4.69 -6.36 -19.10
C LYS A 98 3.42 -6.97 -18.49
N GLY A 99 2.45 -7.24 -19.35
CA GLY A 99 1.16 -7.83 -18.97
C GLY A 99 0.08 -6.83 -18.54
N PHE A 100 0.44 -5.55 -18.33
CA PHE A 100 -0.54 -4.49 -18.08
C PHE A 100 -0.95 -3.81 -19.39
N GLU A 101 -2.26 -3.66 -19.60
CA GLU A 101 -2.80 -2.99 -20.78
C GLU A 101 -2.61 -1.47 -20.69
N GLU A 102 -1.90 -0.90 -21.67
CA GLU A 102 -1.56 0.53 -21.74
C GLU A 102 -2.79 1.44 -21.90
N ASN A 103 -3.84 0.93 -22.55
CA ASN A 103 -5.05 1.66 -22.92
C ASN A 103 -6.16 1.62 -21.85
N ILE A 104 -6.27 0.56 -21.05
CA ILE A 104 -7.35 0.42 -20.04
C ILE A 104 -6.90 0.87 -18.65
N ARG A 105 -5.61 0.76 -18.32
CA ARG A 105 -5.09 1.09 -16.98
C ARG A 105 -4.17 2.31 -16.99
N ALA A 106 -4.51 3.34 -17.77
CA ALA A 106 -3.72 4.57 -17.93
C ALA A 106 -3.04 5.04 -16.63
N PRO A 107 -1.81 5.61 -16.69
CA PRO A 107 -1.02 5.93 -15.51
C PRO A 107 -1.79 6.94 -14.68
N ARG A 108 -2.34 6.49 -13.54
CA ARG A 108 -2.97 7.39 -12.60
C ARG A 108 -1.84 8.14 -11.88
N ILE A 109 -1.70 9.42 -12.18
CA ILE A 109 -0.89 10.33 -11.35
C ILE A 109 -1.40 10.21 -9.91
N GLY A 110 -0.52 9.84 -8.98
CA GLY A 110 -0.93 9.48 -7.62
C GLY A 110 0.09 8.59 -6.91
N TYR A 111 -0.41 7.65 -6.11
CA TYR A 111 0.37 6.76 -5.24
C TYR A 111 1.65 6.17 -5.88
N PRO A 112 1.67 5.68 -7.15
CA PRO A 112 2.90 5.16 -7.75
C PRO A 112 4.02 6.19 -7.91
N LEU A 113 3.69 7.45 -8.20
CA LEU A 113 4.67 8.54 -8.33
C LEU A 113 5.34 8.84 -6.99
N LEU A 114 4.55 8.89 -5.92
CA LEU A 114 5.06 9.11 -4.58
C LEU A 114 5.90 7.93 -4.07
N VAL A 115 5.50 6.71 -4.42
CA VAL A 115 6.26 5.49 -4.09
C VAL A 115 7.58 5.41 -4.87
N ALA A 116 7.66 5.97 -6.08
CA ALA A 116 8.85 5.89 -6.94
C ALA A 116 10.13 6.44 -6.26
N ALA A 117 10.01 7.45 -5.39
CA ALA A 117 11.15 7.95 -4.62
C ALA A 117 11.79 6.86 -3.73
N PHE A 118 11.00 5.90 -3.25
CA PHE A 118 11.49 4.77 -2.47
C PHE A 118 12.10 3.66 -3.33
N GLY A 119 11.87 3.68 -4.64
CA GLY A 119 12.43 2.72 -5.56
C GLY A 119 13.95 2.85 -5.73
N TRP A 120 14.55 3.99 -5.41
CA TRP A 120 16.01 4.12 -5.37
C TRP A 120 16.67 3.22 -4.31
N PHE A 121 15.89 2.74 -3.32
CA PHE A 121 16.31 1.72 -2.37
C PHE A 121 15.96 0.28 -2.83
N GLY A 122 15.67 0.11 -4.12
CA GLY A 122 15.40 -1.17 -4.76
C GLY A 122 13.98 -1.72 -4.57
N ALA A 123 13.82 -3.00 -4.89
CA ALA A 123 12.52 -3.69 -4.89
C ALA A 123 11.85 -3.69 -3.51
N TRP A 124 12.60 -3.96 -2.44
CA TRP A 124 12.09 -3.93 -1.06
C TRP A 124 11.85 -2.51 -0.56
N GLY A 125 12.70 -1.55 -0.94
CA GLY A 125 12.48 -0.13 -0.67
C GLY A 125 11.13 0.33 -1.19
N THR A 126 10.78 -0.09 -2.40
CA THR A 126 9.47 0.16 -3.01
C THR A 126 8.32 -0.44 -2.17
N ILE A 127 8.44 -1.69 -1.72
CA ILE A 127 7.42 -2.33 -0.84
C ILE A 127 7.23 -1.53 0.44
N PHE A 128 8.31 -1.21 1.16
CA PHE A 128 8.21 -0.45 2.40
C PHE A 128 7.75 1.00 2.18
N GLY A 129 8.11 1.60 1.04
CA GLY A 129 7.61 2.88 0.61
C GLY A 129 6.10 2.90 0.42
N MET A 130 5.52 1.81 -0.10
CA MET A 130 4.06 1.66 -0.15
C MET A 130 3.46 1.62 1.26
N TYR A 131 3.97 0.80 2.18
CA TYR A 131 3.49 0.80 3.57
C TYR A 131 3.55 2.18 4.22
N PHE A 132 4.71 2.83 4.12
CA PHE A 132 4.93 4.15 4.67
C PHE A 132 3.96 5.18 4.08
N LEU A 133 3.84 5.22 2.76
CA LEU A 133 2.99 6.19 2.07
C LEU A 133 1.51 5.96 2.39
N ASN A 134 1.06 4.71 2.46
CA ASN A 134 -0.30 4.40 2.87
C ASN A 134 -0.59 4.90 4.29
N LEU A 135 0.30 4.62 5.24
CA LEU A 135 0.18 5.09 6.61
C LEU A 135 0.18 6.63 6.68
N PHE A 136 1.14 7.25 6.00
CA PHE A 136 1.28 8.71 5.94
C PHE A 136 0.03 9.38 5.36
N LEU A 137 -0.50 8.90 4.23
CA LEU A 137 -1.67 9.49 3.59
C LEU A 137 -2.94 9.35 4.43
N ILE A 138 -3.11 8.23 5.14
CA ILE A 138 -4.24 8.06 6.08
C ILE A 138 -4.14 9.08 7.22
N LEU A 139 -2.96 9.21 7.84
CA LEU A 139 -2.73 10.15 8.92
C LEU A 139 -2.90 11.59 8.46
N PHE A 140 -2.30 11.95 7.32
CA PHE A 140 -2.42 13.27 6.72
C PHE A 140 -3.87 13.61 6.40
N SER A 141 -4.62 12.69 5.79
CA SER A 141 -6.05 12.85 5.53
C SER A 141 -6.84 13.04 6.83
N TRP A 142 -6.49 12.33 7.91
CA TRP A 142 -7.16 12.47 9.20
C TRP A 142 -6.95 13.86 9.81
N PHE A 143 -5.73 14.39 9.77
CA PHE A 143 -5.45 15.76 10.23
C PHE A 143 -6.20 16.80 9.40
N LEU A 144 -6.18 16.69 8.06
CA LEU A 144 -6.87 17.63 7.18
C LEU A 144 -8.39 17.67 7.40
N VAL A 145 -9.03 16.50 7.53
CA VAL A 145 -10.48 16.44 7.78
C VAL A 145 -10.84 17.11 9.11
N ARG A 146 -10.01 16.95 10.14
CA ARG A 146 -10.25 17.57 11.45
C ARG A 146 -10.09 19.08 11.41
N ASP A 147 -9.06 19.56 10.72
CA ASP A 147 -8.85 20.99 10.51
C ASP A 147 -10.04 21.62 9.76
N LEU A 148 -10.52 20.96 8.69
CA LEU A 148 -11.73 21.37 7.96
C LEU A 148 -13.00 21.42 8.83
N CYS A 149 -13.12 20.52 9.81
CA CYS A 149 -14.23 20.52 10.76
C CYS A 149 -14.06 21.52 11.92
N GLY A 150 -13.02 22.36 11.92
CA GLY A 150 -12.75 23.34 12.97
C GLY A 150 -12.17 22.74 14.25
N VAL A 151 -11.73 21.47 14.21
CA VAL A 151 -11.20 20.73 15.35
C VAL A 151 -9.67 20.80 15.32
N LYS A 152 -9.09 21.77 16.02
CA LYS A 152 -7.64 21.98 16.09
C LYS A 152 -6.99 21.07 17.14
N TYR A 153 -5.99 20.29 16.74
CA TYR A 153 -5.09 19.52 17.61
C TYR A 153 -3.66 19.60 17.09
#